data_AF-A0A0J1GMA6-F1
#
_entry.id   AF-A0A0J1GMA6-F1
#
_cell.length_a   1.000
_cell.length_b   1.000
_cell.length_c   1.000
_cell.angle_alpha   90.00
_cell.angle_beta   90.00
_cell.angle_gamma   90.00
#
_symmetry.space_group_name_H-M   'P 1'
#
loop_
_entity.id
_entity.type
_entity.pdbx_description
1 polymer ?
#
loop_
_entity_poly.entity_id
_entity_poly.type
_entity_poly.pdbx_seq_one_letter_code
_entity_poly.pdbx_strand_id
1 'polypeptide(L)'
;VQQANSGHPGAPMGMADIAEVLWRSHMNHNPQNPQWADRDRFVLSNGHGSMLIYSLLHLTGYDLSIDDLKNFRQLHSKTPGHPEYGYAPGIETTTGPLGQGITNAVGMAIAEKALAAQ
;
A
#
# COMPACT_ATOMS: atom_id res chain seq x y z
N VAL A 1 8.00 -8.75 9.57
CA VAL A 1 7.27 -9.23 10.79
C VAL A 1 8.22 -9.89 11.78
N GLN A 2 8.86 -11.01 11.44
CA GLN A 2 9.68 -11.77 12.42
C GLN A 2 10.82 -10.96 13.03
N GLN A 3 11.61 -10.24 12.22
CA GLN A 3 12.70 -9.39 12.71
C GLN A 3 12.21 -8.27 13.65
N ALA A 4 11.04 -7.71 13.38
CA ALA A 4 10.43 -6.70 14.23
C ALA A 4 9.81 -7.28 15.52
N ASN A 5 9.72 -8.60 15.64
CA ASN A 5 8.98 -9.32 16.69
C ASN A 5 7.55 -8.78 16.90
N SER A 6 6.94 -8.26 15.82
CA SER A 6 5.68 -7.54 15.85
C SER A 6 5.07 -7.48 14.45
N GLY A 7 3.74 -7.57 14.35
CA GLY A 7 2.98 -7.44 13.10
C GLY A 7 2.04 -8.62 12.84
N HIS A 8 1.39 -8.59 11.67
CA HIS A 8 0.34 -9.55 11.30
C HIS A 8 0.74 -10.33 10.05
N PRO A 9 1.22 -11.58 10.18
CA PRO A 9 1.68 -12.34 9.02
C PRO A 9 0.54 -13.00 8.23
N GLY A 10 -0.62 -13.25 8.86
CA GLY A 10 -1.71 -14.03 8.27
C GLY A 10 -2.28 -13.43 6.99
N ALA A 11 -2.78 -12.18 7.04
CA ALA A 11 -3.36 -11.52 5.87
C ALA A 11 -2.37 -11.37 4.70
N PRO A 12 -1.09 -10.94 4.92
CA PRO A 12 -0.09 -10.94 3.86
C PRO A 12 0.10 -12.31 3.18
N MET A 13 0.20 -13.39 3.94
CA MET A 13 0.37 -14.74 3.37
C MET A 13 -0.88 -15.18 2.58
N GLY A 14 -2.07 -14.94 3.11
CA GLY A 14 -3.32 -15.36 2.47
C GLY A 14 -3.73 -14.55 1.24
N MET A 15 -3.19 -13.33 1.08
CA MET A 15 -3.52 -12.44 -0.04
C MET A 15 -2.39 -12.32 -1.08
N ALA A 16 -1.26 -12.98 -0.87
CA ALA A 16 -0.08 -12.85 -1.72
C ALA A 16 -0.40 -13.15 -3.20
N ASP A 17 -1.13 -14.24 -3.48
CA ASP A 17 -1.45 -14.65 -4.86
C ASP A 17 -2.38 -13.63 -5.55
N ILE A 18 -3.39 -13.13 -4.82
CA ILE A 18 -4.31 -12.10 -5.35
C ILE A 18 -3.52 -10.82 -5.65
N ALA A 19 -2.64 -10.43 -4.73
CA ALA A 19 -1.84 -9.22 -4.89
C ALA A 19 -0.82 -9.35 -6.03
N GLU A 20 -0.21 -10.52 -6.22
CA GLU A 20 0.72 -10.81 -7.31
C GLU A 20 0.03 -10.59 -8.66
N VAL A 21 -1.13 -11.20 -8.87
CA VAL A 21 -1.89 -11.07 -10.12
C VAL A 21 -2.34 -9.63 -10.34
N LEU A 22 -2.91 -8.99 -9.31
CA LEU A 22 -3.37 -7.60 -9.38
C LEU A 22 -2.24 -6.64 -9.76
N TRP A 23 -1.13 -6.67 -9.02
CA TRP A 23 -0.04 -5.70 -9.19
C TRP A 23 0.81 -5.94 -10.43
N ARG A 24 0.95 -7.19 -10.88
CA ARG A 24 1.76 -7.49 -12.07
C ARG A 24 0.99 -7.44 -13.38
N SER A 25 -0.30 -7.72 -13.36
CA SER A 25 -1.08 -7.96 -14.60
C SER A 25 -2.20 -6.96 -14.84
N HIS A 26 -2.68 -6.26 -13.80
CA HIS A 26 -3.87 -5.41 -13.93
C HIS A 26 -3.63 -3.95 -13.52
N MET A 27 -2.82 -3.71 -12.49
CA MET A 27 -2.64 -2.38 -11.95
C MET A 27 -1.81 -1.51 -12.89
N ASN A 28 -2.39 -0.38 -13.32
CA ASN A 28 -1.70 0.62 -14.11
C ASN A 28 -1.03 1.64 -13.18
N HIS A 29 0.27 1.49 -12.95
CA HIS A 29 1.01 2.34 -12.03
C HIS A 29 2.44 2.57 -12.52
N ASN A 30 3.06 3.65 -12.05
CA ASN A 30 4.47 3.95 -12.34
C ASN A 30 5.23 4.16 -11.03
N PRO A 31 6.03 3.18 -10.58
CA PRO A 31 6.85 3.29 -9.37
C PRO A 31 7.85 4.46 -9.38
N GLN A 32 8.30 4.88 -10.57
CA GLN A 32 9.19 6.03 -10.75
C GLN A 32 8.45 7.37 -10.71
N ASN A 33 7.11 7.35 -10.83
CA ASN A 33 6.27 8.52 -10.65
C ASN A 33 4.99 8.18 -9.84
N PRO A 34 5.11 8.00 -8.51
CA PRO A 34 3.95 7.77 -7.64
C PRO A 34 2.93 8.92 -7.65
N GLN A 35 3.29 10.09 -8.20
CA GLN A 35 2.43 11.26 -8.30
C GLN A 35 1.72 11.38 -9.65
N TRP A 36 1.89 10.41 -10.56
CA TRP A 36 1.17 10.37 -11.82
C TRP A 36 -0.35 10.45 -11.59
N ALA A 37 -0.98 11.49 -12.13
CA ALA A 37 -2.37 11.82 -11.83
C ALA A 37 -3.35 10.68 -12.19
N ASP A 38 -3.12 10.00 -13.32
CA ASP A 38 -4.03 9.03 -13.93
C ASP A 38 -3.67 7.55 -13.63
N ARG A 39 -2.82 7.30 -12.62
CA ARG A 39 -2.51 5.94 -12.15
C ARG A 39 -3.74 5.27 -11.52
N ASP A 40 -3.79 3.95 -11.49
CA ASP A 40 -4.72 3.24 -10.62
C ASP A 40 -4.40 3.49 -9.14
N ARG A 41 -5.44 3.55 -8.30
CA ARG A 41 -5.31 3.77 -6.86
C ARG A 41 -5.54 2.47 -6.10
N PHE A 42 -4.53 1.99 -5.39
CA PHE A 42 -4.64 0.80 -4.53
C PHE A 42 -4.78 1.20 -3.06
N VAL A 43 -5.77 0.62 -2.37
CA VAL A 43 -5.98 0.83 -0.93
C VAL A 43 -6.06 -0.50 -0.19
N LEU A 44 -5.13 -0.73 0.75
CA LEU A 44 -5.17 -1.88 1.65
C LEU A 44 -6.08 -1.58 2.85
N SER A 45 -7.39 -1.78 2.71
CA SER A 45 -8.33 -1.41 3.79
C SER A 45 -8.14 -2.21 5.09
N ASN A 46 -7.66 -3.44 5.01
CA ASN A 46 -7.23 -4.25 6.15
C ASN A 46 -5.77 -3.92 6.50
N GLY A 47 -5.49 -2.64 6.79
CA GLY A 47 -4.14 -2.08 6.95
C GLY A 47 -3.24 -2.78 7.97
N HIS A 48 -3.77 -3.63 8.84
CA HIS A 48 -2.95 -4.46 9.74
C HIS A 48 -2.02 -5.42 8.96
N GLY A 49 -2.38 -5.79 7.73
CA GLY A 49 -1.57 -6.57 6.78
C GLY A 49 -0.48 -5.75 6.08
N SER A 50 0.04 -4.70 6.73
CA SER A 50 0.96 -3.70 6.16
C SER A 50 2.19 -4.25 5.45
N MET A 51 2.75 -5.38 5.92
CA MET A 51 3.88 -6.01 5.24
C MET A 51 3.56 -6.49 3.82
N LEU A 52 2.29 -6.74 3.48
CA LEU A 52 1.91 -7.04 2.10
C LEU A 52 2.19 -5.85 1.19
N ILE A 53 1.64 -4.68 1.52
CA ILE A 53 1.81 -3.48 0.69
C ILE A 53 3.26 -3.02 0.65
N TYR A 54 4.00 -3.08 1.77
CA TYR A 54 5.42 -2.72 1.74
C TYR A 54 6.24 -3.68 0.86
N SER A 55 5.93 -4.98 0.88
CA SER A 55 6.60 -5.95 0.01
C SER A 55 6.27 -5.69 -1.47
N LEU A 56 5.01 -5.39 -1.79
CA LEU A 56 4.59 -5.06 -3.16
C LEU A 56 5.28 -3.79 -3.67
N LEU A 57 5.31 -2.73 -2.86
CA LEU A 57 5.98 -1.47 -3.22
C LEU A 57 7.48 -1.68 -3.47
N HIS A 58 8.15 -2.44 -2.59
CA HIS A 58 9.56 -2.79 -2.77
C HIS A 58 9.79 -3.59 -4.06
N LEU A 59 9.03 -4.67 -4.26
CA LEU A 59 9.20 -5.59 -5.40
C LEU A 59 8.85 -4.94 -6.74
N THR A 60 7.95 -3.98 -6.76
CA THR A 60 7.57 -3.24 -7.98
C THR A 60 8.47 -2.05 -8.26
N GLY A 61 9.39 -1.68 -7.35
CA GLY A 61 10.43 -0.69 -7.61
C GLY A 61 10.09 0.74 -7.17
N TYR A 62 9.18 0.91 -6.21
CA TYR A 62 9.04 2.19 -5.52
C TYR A 62 10.30 2.48 -4.70
N ASP A 63 10.50 3.74 -4.28
CA ASP A 63 11.57 4.15 -3.35
C ASP A 63 11.30 3.65 -1.91
N LEU A 64 11.30 2.32 -1.77
CA LEU A 64 11.17 1.57 -0.54
C LEU A 64 12.13 0.39 -0.59
N SER A 65 13.25 0.51 0.11
CA SER A 65 14.36 -0.43 0.03
C SER A 65 14.12 -1.70 0.86
N ILE A 66 14.95 -2.72 0.66
CA ILE A 66 14.95 -3.91 1.52
C ILE A 66 15.34 -3.56 2.97
N ASP A 67 16.16 -2.53 3.18
CA ASP A 67 16.54 -2.08 4.52
C ASP A 67 15.41 -1.34 5.22
N ASP A 68 14.54 -0.64 4.48
CA ASP A 68 13.29 -0.13 5.02
C ASP A 68 12.42 -1.28 5.53
N LEU A 69 12.27 -2.38 4.75
CA LEU A 69 11.52 -3.56 5.20
C LEU A 69 12.11 -4.22 6.45
N LYS A 70 13.44 -4.27 6.57
CA LYS A 70 14.12 -4.77 7.79
C LYS A 70 13.83 -3.88 9.00
N ASN A 71 13.63 -2.58 8.78
CA ASN A 71 13.24 -1.60 9.79
C ASN A 71 11.73 -1.53 10.05
N PHE A 72 10.95 -2.54 9.64
CA PHE A 72 9.52 -2.61 9.92
C PHE A 72 9.20 -2.37 11.40
N ARG A 73 8.25 -1.46 11.66
CA ARG A 73 7.80 -1.05 13.01
C ARG A 73 8.88 -0.43 13.90
N GLN A 74 10.03 -0.03 13.33
CA GLN A 74 11.03 0.71 14.07
C GLN A 74 10.74 2.21 14.01
N LEU A 75 11.17 2.94 15.04
CA LEU A 75 10.97 4.38 15.16
C LEU A 75 11.53 5.09 13.93
N HIS A 76 10.77 6.03 13.37
CA HIS A 76 11.10 6.81 12.16
C HIS A 76 11.28 6.00 10.86
N SER A 77 10.98 4.70 10.85
CA SER A 77 11.00 3.92 9.61
C SER A 77 9.92 4.38 8.62
N LYS A 78 10.19 4.23 7.32
CA LYS A 78 9.17 4.39 6.25
C LYS A 78 8.08 3.31 6.31
N THR A 79 8.26 2.27 7.12
CA THR A 79 7.41 1.08 7.23
C THR A 79 6.79 0.95 8.63
N PRO A 80 5.89 1.87 9.03
CA PRO A 80 5.19 1.79 10.30
C PRO A 80 4.28 0.56 10.43
N GLY A 81 3.65 0.39 11.58
CA GLY A 81 2.87 -0.82 11.87
C GLY A 81 1.61 -0.99 11.03
N HIS A 82 1.05 0.11 10.55
CA HIS A 82 -0.04 0.22 9.58
C HIS A 82 0.39 1.22 8.48
N PRO A 83 -0.16 1.16 7.25
CA PRO A 83 0.19 2.11 6.20
C PRO A 83 -0.17 3.54 6.61
N GLU A 84 0.78 4.46 6.44
CA GLU A 84 0.61 5.89 6.71
C GLU A 84 0.91 6.69 5.45
N TYR A 85 -0.04 7.52 5.03
CA TYR A 85 0.14 8.43 3.89
C TYR A 85 1.31 9.37 4.16
N GLY A 86 2.20 9.51 3.17
CA GLY A 86 3.38 10.39 3.24
C GLY A 86 4.64 9.75 3.85
N TYR A 87 4.57 8.57 4.47
CA TYR A 87 5.75 7.89 5.03
C TYR A 87 6.49 7.01 4.01
N ALA A 88 5.76 6.31 3.16
CA ALA A 88 6.30 5.52 2.06
C ALA A 88 5.64 5.92 0.73
N PRO A 89 6.41 5.97 -0.38
CA PRO A 89 5.85 6.24 -1.70
C PRO A 89 4.90 5.11 -2.11
N GLY A 90 3.77 5.46 -2.74
CA GLY A 90 2.75 4.50 -3.18
C GLY A 90 1.71 4.12 -2.11
N ILE A 91 1.80 4.67 -0.89
CA ILE A 91 0.70 4.61 0.08
C ILE A 91 -0.32 5.71 -0.21
N GLU A 92 -1.47 5.33 -0.73
CA GLU A 92 -2.53 6.27 -1.13
C GLU A 92 -3.28 6.89 0.05
N THR A 93 -3.39 6.18 1.17
CA THR A 93 -4.11 6.65 2.36
C THR A 93 -3.66 5.92 3.62
N THR A 94 -3.76 6.60 4.77
CA THR A 94 -3.54 5.97 6.08
C THR A 94 -4.70 5.02 6.37
N THR A 95 -4.37 3.76 6.66
CA THR A 95 -5.35 2.72 7.04
C THR A 95 -4.93 2.05 8.34
N GLY A 96 -5.81 1.23 8.91
CA GLY A 96 -5.61 0.62 10.23
C GLY A 96 -6.94 0.54 10.99
N PRO A 97 -7.63 1.68 11.19
CA PRO A 97 -9.03 1.69 11.60
C PRO A 97 -9.89 0.99 10.54
N LEU A 98 -10.44 -0.17 10.90
CA LEU A 98 -11.20 -1.00 9.97
C LEU A 98 -12.40 -0.26 9.39
N GLY A 99 -12.70 -0.52 8.12
CA GLY A 99 -13.79 0.10 7.36
C GLY A 99 -13.46 1.46 6.73
N GLN A 100 -12.46 2.20 7.23
CA GLN A 100 -12.13 3.51 6.65
C GLN A 100 -11.45 3.41 5.28
N GLY A 101 -10.55 2.44 5.08
CA GLY A 101 -9.82 2.31 3.82
C GLY A 101 -10.73 2.08 2.60
N ILE A 102 -11.72 1.20 2.71
CA ILE A 102 -12.69 0.98 1.63
C ILE A 102 -13.55 2.23 1.39
N THR A 103 -13.92 2.98 2.43
CA THR A 103 -14.64 4.25 2.30
C THR A 103 -13.78 5.31 1.59
N ASN A 104 -12.47 5.36 1.88
CA ASN A 104 -11.54 6.22 1.14
C ASN A 104 -11.46 5.83 -0.34
N ALA A 105 -11.41 4.53 -0.65
CA ALA A 105 -11.42 4.03 -2.03
C ALA A 105 -12.72 4.38 -2.77
N VAL A 106 -13.87 4.33 -2.11
CA VAL A 106 -15.14 4.83 -2.66
C VAL A 106 -15.03 6.31 -3.03
N GLY A 107 -14.45 7.14 -2.15
CA GLY A 107 -14.17 8.54 -2.45
C GLY A 107 -13.25 8.74 -3.65
N MET A 108 -12.18 7.93 -3.75
CA MET A 108 -11.26 7.96 -4.90
C MET A 108 -11.96 7.62 -6.22
N ALA A 109 -12.82 6.59 -6.23
CA ALA A 109 -13.60 6.20 -7.40
C ALA A 109 -14.63 7.27 -7.81
N ILE A 110 -15.27 7.94 -6.84
CA ILE A 110 -16.16 9.08 -7.11
C ILE A 110 -15.38 10.24 -7.74
N ALA A 111 -14.19 10.53 -7.23
CA ALA A 111 -13.35 11.61 -7.75
C ALA A 111 -12.90 11.35 -9.19
N GLU A 112 -12.44 10.14 -9.51
CA GLU A 112 -12.09 9.74 -10.88
C GLU A 112 -13.29 9.91 -11.82
N LYS A 113 -14.44 9.35 -11.46
CA LYS A 113 -15.65 9.43 -12.28
C LYS A 113 -16.09 10.87 -12.52
N ALA A 114 -16.00 11.72 -11.50
CA ALA A 114 -16.39 13.13 -11.61
C ALA A 114 -15.43 13.92 -12.51
N LEU A 115 -14.12 13.67 -12.41
CA LEU A 115 -13.09 14.34 -13.22
C LEU A 115 -13.12 13.88 -14.67
N ALA A 116 -13.39 12.60 -14.94
CA ALA A 116 -13.53 12.07 -16.30
C ALA A 116 -14.73 12.66 -17.06
N ALA A 117 -15.70 13.24 -16.34
CA ALA A 117 -16.90 13.86 -16.91
C ALA A 117 -16.78 15.39 -17.12
N GLN A 118 -15.64 15.99 -16.79
CA GLN A 118 -15.33 17.42 -17.03
C GLN A 118 -14.68 17.61 -18.40
#